data_AF-A0A4R4SRS7-F1
#
_entry.id   AF-A0A4R4SRS7-F1
#
_cell.length_a   1.000
_cell.length_b   1.000
_cell.length_c   1.000
_cell.angle_alpha   90.00
_cell.angle_beta   90.00
_cell.angle_gamma   90.00
#
_symmetry.space_group_name_H-M   'P 1'
#
loop_
_entity.id
_entity.type
_entity.pdbx_description
1 polymer ?
#
loop_
_entity_poly.entity_id
_entity_poly.type
_entity_poly.pdbx_seq_one_letter_code
_entity_poly.pdbx_strand_id
1 'polypeptide(L)'
;MSASTDSAHDRRTEVRRLIDAMEHAKIISDGHFSALGMLITDASLSADEPALVECQDGLQWLHRHYLDVDALDAPQREQRGRILGLIDVVHWALKRLPSGLQLALQPEGHAARFLVAVARRPGMSNRQLATELGTDETEISRVGRKLLSAGVVWRRKEWRHNAWDLTPRGRHYLETSGLLPAGAADEAGPLDGEAVGRRSEPARPAETVTRSPDGVPRSAPAQG
;
A
#
# COMPACT_ATOMS: atom_id res chain seq x y z
N MET A 1 -6.36 -30.18 -6.39
CA MET A 1 -6.06 -28.84 -5.83
C MET A 1 -4.70 -28.88 -5.11
N SER A 2 -3.59 -29.04 -5.84
CA SER A 2 -2.24 -29.25 -5.24
C SER A 2 -1.13 -28.37 -5.85
N ALA A 3 -1.45 -27.44 -6.75
CA ALA A 3 -0.43 -26.68 -7.49
C ALA A 3 0.07 -25.41 -6.78
N SER A 4 -0.63 -24.94 -5.74
CA SER A 4 -0.34 -23.65 -5.07
C SER A 4 0.75 -23.73 -4.00
N THR A 5 1.01 -24.92 -3.44
CA THR A 5 2.08 -25.13 -2.44
C THR A 5 3.46 -25.30 -3.06
N ASP A 6 3.53 -25.90 -4.25
CA ASP A 6 4.82 -26.11 -4.96
C ASP A 6 5.41 -24.77 -5.43
N SER A 7 4.58 -23.84 -5.92
CA SER A 7 5.06 -22.53 -6.41
C SER A 7 5.51 -21.57 -5.30
N ALA A 8 5.02 -21.74 -4.07
CA ALA A 8 5.46 -20.94 -2.92
C ALA A 8 6.82 -21.43 -2.38
N HIS A 9 7.03 -22.74 -2.37
CA HIS A 9 8.32 -23.33 -2.01
C HIS A 9 9.41 -22.99 -3.05
N ASP A 10 9.03 -22.92 -4.32
CA ASP A 10 9.89 -22.52 -5.42
C ASP A 10 10.37 -21.05 -5.27
N ARG A 11 9.45 -20.12 -5.01
CA ARG A 11 9.78 -18.69 -4.89
C ARG A 11 10.64 -18.35 -3.69
N ARG A 12 10.39 -18.96 -2.52
CA ARG A 12 11.28 -18.78 -1.37
C ARG A 12 12.72 -19.21 -1.69
N THR A 13 12.87 -20.33 -2.38
CA THR A 13 14.17 -20.86 -2.80
C THR A 13 14.83 -19.92 -3.81
N GLU A 14 14.06 -19.38 -4.75
CA GLU A 14 14.56 -18.41 -5.72
C GLU A 14 15.02 -17.10 -5.08
N VAL A 15 14.26 -16.59 -4.11
CA VAL A 15 14.65 -15.43 -3.29
C VAL A 15 15.99 -15.68 -2.61
N ARG A 16 16.14 -16.82 -1.92
CA ARG A 16 17.40 -17.17 -1.25
C ARG A 16 18.56 -17.20 -2.25
N ARG A 17 18.38 -17.89 -3.37
CA ARG A 17 19.40 -17.96 -4.44
C ARG A 17 19.80 -16.58 -4.95
N LEU A 18 18.84 -15.66 -5.09
CA LEU A 18 19.09 -14.31 -5.56
C LEU A 18 19.81 -13.46 -4.51
N ILE A 19 19.42 -13.54 -3.24
CA ILE A 19 20.12 -12.86 -2.13
C ILE A 19 21.56 -13.37 -2.02
N ASP A 20 21.77 -14.70 -2.07
CA ASP A 20 23.12 -15.29 -2.05
C ASP A 20 23.96 -14.78 -3.23
N ALA A 21 23.38 -14.69 -4.43
CA ALA A 21 24.07 -14.13 -5.59
C ALA A 21 24.42 -12.64 -5.41
N MET A 22 23.54 -11.85 -4.80
CA MET A 22 23.77 -10.44 -4.50
C MET A 22 24.85 -10.25 -3.42
N GLU A 23 24.90 -11.11 -2.41
CA GLU A 23 25.90 -11.06 -1.33
C GLU A 23 27.32 -11.28 -1.86
N HIS A 24 27.48 -12.24 -2.78
CA HIS A 24 28.79 -12.56 -3.36
C HIS A 24 29.15 -11.68 -4.56
N ALA A 25 28.23 -10.82 -5.02
CA ALA A 25 28.48 -9.94 -6.13
C ALA A 25 29.37 -8.76 -5.71
N LYS A 26 30.43 -8.52 -6.49
CA LYS A 26 31.27 -7.32 -6.32
C LYS A 26 30.48 -6.03 -6.51
N ILE A 27 29.45 -6.06 -7.37
CA ILE A 27 28.52 -4.96 -7.62
C ILE A 27 27.14 -5.56 -7.81
N ILE A 28 26.15 -5.10 -7.03
CA ILE A 28 24.76 -5.47 -7.22
C ILE A 28 24.22 -4.70 -8.43
N SER A 29 23.87 -5.44 -9.48
CA SER A 29 23.37 -4.88 -10.74
C SER A 29 21.89 -4.50 -10.69
N ASP A 30 21.46 -3.67 -11.65
CA ASP A 30 20.04 -3.38 -11.88
C ASP A 30 19.21 -4.64 -12.13
N GLY A 31 19.80 -5.65 -12.80
CA GLY A 31 19.15 -6.93 -13.04
C GLY A 31 18.79 -7.65 -11.73
N HIS A 32 19.67 -7.62 -10.73
CA HIS A 32 19.38 -8.20 -9.42
C HIS A 32 18.22 -7.48 -8.73
N PHE A 33 18.24 -6.15 -8.71
CA PHE A 33 17.15 -5.37 -8.12
C PHE A 33 15.82 -5.56 -8.85
N SER A 34 15.84 -5.63 -10.18
CA SER A 34 14.64 -5.88 -10.98
C SER A 34 14.06 -7.27 -10.71
N ALA A 35 14.91 -8.31 -10.66
CA ALA A 35 14.48 -9.67 -10.35
C ALA A 35 13.87 -9.75 -8.93
N LEU A 36 14.51 -9.10 -7.95
CA LEU A 36 14.00 -9.08 -6.58
C LEU A 36 12.68 -8.30 -6.47
N GLY A 37 12.56 -7.18 -7.18
CA GLY A 37 11.31 -6.41 -7.25
C GLY A 37 10.14 -7.20 -7.83
N MET A 38 10.40 -8.02 -8.86
CA MET A 38 9.39 -8.92 -9.43
C MET A 38 8.98 -9.99 -8.41
N LEU A 39 9.93 -10.67 -7.78
CA LEU A 39 9.65 -11.69 -6.74
C LEU A 39 8.84 -11.11 -5.57
N ILE A 40 9.20 -9.92 -5.09
CA ILE A 40 8.47 -9.22 -4.02
C ILE A 40 7.04 -8.93 -4.46
N THR A 41 6.85 -8.47 -5.69
CA THR A 41 5.53 -8.16 -6.24
C THR A 41 4.67 -9.42 -6.31
N ASP A 42 5.19 -10.49 -6.90
CA ASP A 42 4.46 -11.76 -7.05
C ASP A 42 4.14 -12.40 -5.68
N ALA A 43 5.09 -12.37 -4.75
CA ALA A 43 4.90 -12.83 -3.38
C ALA A 43 3.83 -11.99 -2.64
N SER A 44 3.82 -10.68 -2.84
CA SER A 44 2.79 -9.79 -2.27
C SER A 44 1.40 -10.07 -2.83
N LEU A 45 1.29 -10.27 -4.15
CA LEU A 45 0.01 -10.53 -4.82
C LEU A 45 -0.59 -11.88 -4.45
N SER A 46 0.25 -12.91 -4.31
CA SER A 46 -0.16 -14.28 -3.95
C SER A 46 -0.22 -14.54 -2.44
N ALA A 47 0.08 -13.54 -1.61
CA ALA A 47 0.18 -13.65 -0.17
C ALA A 47 1.17 -14.73 0.33
N ASP A 48 2.31 -14.85 -0.35
CA ASP A 48 3.39 -15.78 -0.03
C ASP A 48 4.26 -15.22 1.11
N GLU A 49 3.78 -15.42 2.35
CA GLU A 49 4.47 -14.96 3.56
C GLU A 49 5.89 -15.53 3.69
N PRO A 50 6.15 -16.84 3.51
CA PRO A 50 7.51 -17.38 3.62
C PRO A 50 8.51 -16.73 2.66
N ALA A 51 8.12 -16.46 1.41
CA ALA A 51 9.01 -15.79 0.45
C ALA A 51 9.28 -14.33 0.84
N LEU A 52 8.27 -13.59 1.32
CA LEU A 52 8.45 -12.22 1.78
C LEU A 52 9.29 -12.10 3.05
N VAL A 53 9.16 -13.04 4.00
CA VAL A 53 10.02 -13.10 5.19
C VAL A 53 11.47 -13.37 4.78
N GLU A 54 11.71 -14.32 3.87
CA GLU A 54 13.05 -14.60 3.35
C GLU A 54 13.66 -13.36 2.64
N CYS A 55 12.86 -12.65 1.84
CA CYS A 55 13.27 -11.37 1.23
C CYS A 55 13.65 -10.34 2.29
N GLN A 56 12.83 -10.17 3.34
CA GLN A 56 13.07 -9.21 4.41
C GLN A 56 14.39 -9.51 5.12
N ASP A 57 14.58 -10.75 5.55
CA ASP A 57 15.77 -11.17 6.30
C ASP A 57 17.04 -11.04 5.44
N GLY A 58 16.97 -11.45 4.17
CA GLY A 58 18.06 -11.34 3.21
C GLY A 58 18.43 -9.89 2.90
N LEU A 59 17.45 -9.02 2.67
CA LEU A 59 17.70 -7.59 2.44
C LEU A 59 18.30 -6.90 3.67
N GLN A 60 17.81 -7.24 4.88
CA GLN A 60 18.39 -6.73 6.14
C GLN A 60 19.84 -7.22 6.33
N TRP A 61 20.13 -8.46 5.94
CA TRP A 61 21.48 -9.01 5.91
C TRP A 61 22.39 -8.25 4.94
N LEU A 62 21.97 -8.05 3.69
CA LEU A 62 22.72 -7.28 2.71
C LEU A 62 22.97 -5.84 3.19
N HIS A 63 21.95 -5.18 3.76
CA HIS A 63 22.09 -3.82 4.26
C HIS A 63 23.15 -3.66 5.36
N ARG A 64 23.38 -4.70 6.19
CA ARG A 64 24.44 -4.70 7.21
C ARG A 64 25.85 -4.60 6.65
N HIS A 65 26.07 -4.92 5.38
CA HIS A 65 27.38 -4.75 4.73
C HIS A 65 27.72 -3.27 4.44
N TYR A 66 26.74 -2.37 4.54
CA TYR A 66 26.87 -0.95 4.21
C TYR A 66 26.67 -0.04 5.44
N LEU A 67 27.15 -0.48 6.61
CA LEU A 67 27.00 0.24 7.88
C LEU A 67 27.89 1.49 7.97
N ASP A 68 29.10 1.44 7.43
CA ASP A 68 30.01 2.59 7.40
C ASP A 68 29.72 3.47 6.19
N VAL A 69 28.72 4.35 6.34
CA VAL A 69 28.19 5.18 5.25
C VAL A 69 29.23 6.17 4.71
N ASP A 70 30.12 6.66 5.56
CA ASP A 70 31.13 7.66 5.21
C ASP A 70 32.24 7.07 4.33
N ALA A 71 32.50 5.76 4.47
CA ALA A 71 33.44 5.02 3.64
C ALA A 71 32.89 4.59 2.27
N LEU A 72 31.59 4.76 2.01
CA LEU A 72 30.96 4.33 0.76
C LEU A 72 31.24 5.29 -0.39
N ASP A 73 31.50 4.73 -1.58
CA ASP A 73 31.47 5.50 -2.81
C ASP A 73 30.02 5.82 -3.25
N ALA A 74 29.87 6.65 -4.30
CA ALA A 74 28.55 7.05 -4.77
C ALA A 74 27.68 5.85 -5.24
N PRO A 75 28.17 4.92 -6.07
CA PRO A 75 27.43 3.70 -6.42
C PRO A 75 26.99 2.85 -5.23
N GLN A 76 27.86 2.66 -4.23
CA GLN A 76 27.55 1.89 -3.03
C GLN A 76 26.47 2.58 -2.18
N ARG A 77 26.51 3.92 -2.07
CA ARG A 77 25.45 4.68 -1.40
C ARG A 77 24.10 4.51 -2.09
N GLU A 78 24.08 4.53 -3.42
CA GLU A 78 22.85 4.29 -4.19
C GLU A 78 22.31 2.87 -3.97
N GLN A 79 23.18 1.85 -4.04
CA GLN A 79 22.80 0.46 -3.78
C GLN A 79 22.22 0.29 -2.38
N ARG A 80 22.86 0.87 -1.37
CA ARG A 80 22.35 0.89 0.01
C ARG A 80 20.96 1.52 0.09
N GLY A 81 20.76 2.66 -0.57
CA GLY A 81 19.46 3.34 -0.62
C GLY A 81 18.36 2.48 -1.25
N ARG A 82 18.68 1.76 -2.34
CA ARG A 82 17.75 0.84 -2.99
C ARG A 82 17.40 -0.37 -2.12
N ILE A 83 18.38 -0.95 -1.45
CA ILE A 83 18.16 -2.04 -0.48
C ILE A 83 17.21 -1.56 0.63
N LEU A 84 17.46 -0.37 1.19
CA LEU A 84 16.61 0.21 2.23
C LEU A 84 15.17 0.43 1.74
N GLY A 85 14.99 0.96 0.53
CA GLY A 85 13.67 1.12 -0.08
C GLY A 85 12.94 -0.21 -0.26
N LEU A 86 13.63 -1.27 -0.68
CA LEU A 86 13.04 -2.60 -0.79
C LEU A 86 12.67 -3.19 0.57
N ILE A 87 13.47 -2.96 1.61
CA ILE A 87 13.13 -3.37 2.99
C ILE A 87 11.79 -2.74 3.42
N ASP A 88 11.60 -1.44 3.15
CA ASP A 88 10.36 -0.74 3.49
C ASP A 88 9.16 -1.31 2.73
N VAL A 89 9.33 -1.60 1.44
CA VAL A 89 8.27 -2.22 0.62
C VAL A 89 7.89 -3.60 1.16
N VAL A 90 8.86 -4.47 1.43
CA VAL A 90 8.61 -5.81 1.98
C VAL A 90 7.98 -5.73 3.37
N HIS A 91 8.44 -4.81 4.22
CA HIS A 91 7.86 -4.59 5.54
C HIS A 91 6.36 -4.27 5.46
N TRP A 92 5.98 -3.38 4.54
CA TRP A 92 4.58 -3.04 4.32
C TRP A 92 3.80 -4.15 3.66
N ALA A 93 4.39 -4.90 2.73
CA ALA A 93 3.78 -6.09 2.16
C ALA A 93 3.43 -7.10 3.26
N LEU A 94 4.40 -7.49 4.11
CA LEU A 94 4.18 -8.39 5.25
C LEU A 94 3.10 -7.87 6.21
N LYS A 95 3.11 -6.58 6.56
CA LYS A 95 2.06 -5.97 7.40
C LYS A 95 0.66 -6.00 6.77
N ARG A 96 0.58 -6.08 5.45
CA ARG A 96 -0.67 -6.08 4.67
C ARG A 96 -1.03 -7.46 4.15
N LEU A 97 -0.18 -8.46 4.39
CA LEU A 97 -0.51 -9.83 4.09
C LEU A 97 -1.81 -10.18 4.83
N PRO A 98 -2.71 -10.91 4.18
CA PRO A 98 -3.79 -11.52 4.92
C PRO A 98 -3.12 -12.43 5.94
N SER A 99 -3.37 -12.22 7.23
CA SER A 99 -3.09 -13.29 8.18
C SER A 99 -3.77 -14.55 7.65
N GLY A 100 -3.08 -15.69 7.67
CA GLY A 100 -3.64 -17.01 7.28
C GLY A 100 -4.87 -17.43 8.08
N LEU A 101 -5.42 -16.53 8.93
CA LEU A 101 -6.80 -16.53 9.35
C LEU A 101 -7.71 -16.61 8.11
N GLN A 102 -8.03 -17.84 7.73
CA GLN A 102 -9.26 -18.11 7.02
C GLN A 102 -10.38 -17.54 7.89
N LEU A 103 -10.93 -16.40 7.50
CA LEU A 103 -12.23 -16.02 8.03
C LEU A 103 -13.18 -17.11 7.55
N ALA A 104 -13.63 -17.96 8.46
CA ALA A 104 -14.86 -18.69 8.25
C ALA A 104 -15.99 -17.68 8.52
N LEU A 105 -16.36 -16.89 7.51
CA LEU A 105 -17.54 -16.03 7.63
C LEU A 105 -18.77 -16.93 7.69
N GLN A 106 -19.37 -16.98 8.88
CA GLN A 106 -20.76 -17.37 8.98
C GLN A 106 -21.58 -16.25 8.32
N PRO A 107 -22.46 -16.55 7.34
CA PRO A 107 -23.25 -15.55 6.61
C PRO A 107 -23.99 -14.55 7.52
N GLU A 108 -24.53 -15.06 8.63
CA GLU A 108 -25.25 -14.26 9.64
C GLU A 108 -24.34 -13.77 10.78
N GLY A 109 -23.05 -14.07 10.71
CA GLY A 109 -22.06 -13.68 11.70
C GLY A 109 -21.77 -12.18 11.67
N HIS A 110 -21.36 -11.64 12.82
CA HIS A 110 -21.07 -10.20 12.96
C HIS A 110 -20.02 -9.70 11.95
N ALA A 111 -19.04 -10.52 11.62
CA ALA A 111 -18.01 -10.20 10.63
C ALA A 111 -18.56 -10.07 9.21
N ALA A 112 -19.50 -10.95 8.82
CA ALA A 112 -20.15 -10.90 7.51
C ALA A 112 -21.04 -9.66 7.40
N ARG A 113 -21.89 -9.41 8.41
CA ARG A 113 -22.75 -8.22 8.44
C ARG A 113 -21.95 -6.92 8.46
N PHE A 114 -20.81 -6.89 9.16
CA PHE A 114 -19.87 -5.75 9.13
C PHE A 114 -19.39 -5.49 7.71
N LEU A 115 -18.88 -6.52 7.03
CA LEU A 115 -18.35 -6.38 5.67
C LEU A 115 -19.43 -5.94 4.69
N VAL A 116 -20.64 -6.50 4.77
CA VAL A 116 -21.78 -6.09 3.94
C VAL A 116 -22.19 -4.64 4.22
N ALA A 117 -22.24 -4.21 5.48
CA ALA A 117 -22.56 -2.82 5.84
C ALA A 117 -21.53 -1.83 5.26
N VAL A 118 -20.23 -2.13 5.40
CA VAL A 118 -19.14 -1.32 4.81
C VAL A 118 -19.14 -1.37 3.29
N ALA A 119 -19.50 -2.51 2.68
CA ALA A 119 -19.65 -2.62 1.22
C ALA A 119 -20.74 -1.68 0.69
N ARG A 120 -21.87 -1.61 1.39
CA ARG A 120 -23.02 -0.76 1.05
C ARG A 120 -22.73 0.71 1.27
N ARG A 121 -21.99 1.05 2.33
CA ARG A 121 -21.62 2.43 2.66
C ARG A 121 -20.16 2.50 3.12
N PRO A 122 -19.22 2.73 2.20
CA PRO A 122 -17.83 3.00 2.53
C PRO A 122 -17.68 4.24 3.42
N GLY A 123 -16.63 4.29 4.24
CA GLY A 123 -16.32 5.40 5.12
C GLY A 123 -17.07 5.41 6.44
N MET A 124 -17.88 4.38 6.76
CA MET A 124 -18.62 4.35 8.02
C MET A 124 -17.70 4.30 9.23
N SER A 125 -18.06 5.08 10.25
CA SER A 125 -17.39 5.09 11.54
C SER A 125 -17.84 3.95 12.46
N ASN A 126 -17.07 3.72 13.54
CA ASN A 126 -17.42 2.72 14.55
C ASN A 126 -18.84 2.93 15.10
N ARG A 127 -19.18 4.19 15.41
CA ARG A 127 -20.50 4.57 15.91
C ARG A 127 -21.60 4.29 14.90
N GLN A 128 -21.38 4.64 13.63
CA GLN A 128 -22.37 4.40 12.58
C GLN A 128 -22.58 2.91 12.32
N LEU A 129 -21.51 2.10 12.33
CA LEU A 129 -21.60 0.65 12.21
C LEU A 129 -22.28 0.01 13.42
N ALA A 130 -22.02 0.51 14.63
CA ALA A 130 -22.66 0.04 15.85
C ALA A 130 -24.18 0.24 15.77
N THR A 131 -24.62 1.44 15.38
CA THR A 131 -26.03 1.75 15.15
C THR A 131 -26.65 0.87 14.06
N GLU A 132 -26.00 0.75 12.89
CA GLU A 132 -26.51 -0.02 11.75
C GLU A 132 -26.70 -1.50 12.09
N LEU A 133 -25.76 -2.06 12.87
CA LEU A 133 -25.73 -3.47 13.20
C LEU A 133 -26.45 -3.79 14.51
N GLY A 134 -26.99 -2.78 15.22
CA GLY A 134 -27.63 -2.96 16.51
C GLY A 134 -26.68 -3.57 17.56
N THR A 135 -25.43 -3.11 17.57
CA THR A 135 -24.37 -3.58 18.47
C THR A 135 -23.63 -2.39 19.10
N ASP A 136 -22.59 -2.63 19.90
CA ASP A 136 -21.80 -1.59 20.54
C ASP A 136 -20.47 -1.30 19.80
N GLU A 137 -19.92 -0.10 20.00
CA GLU A 137 -18.68 0.33 19.33
C GLU A 137 -17.44 -0.51 19.70
N THR A 138 -17.46 -1.19 20.85
CA THR A 138 -16.36 -2.06 21.29
C THR A 138 -16.36 -3.34 20.47
N GLU A 139 -17.53 -3.95 20.24
CA GLU A 139 -17.64 -5.12 19.38
C GLU A 139 -17.30 -4.79 17.92
N ILE A 140 -17.73 -3.63 17.42
CA ILE A 140 -17.29 -3.10 16.11
C ILE A 140 -15.77 -2.99 16.04
N SER A 141 -15.13 -2.45 17.08
CA SER A 141 -13.67 -2.33 17.13
C SER A 141 -12.98 -3.71 17.19
N ARG A 142 -13.56 -4.67 17.90
CA ARG A 142 -13.02 -6.03 18.04
C ARG A 142 -13.12 -6.80 16.74
N VAL A 143 -14.29 -6.79 16.09
CA VAL A 143 -14.52 -7.41 14.79
C VAL A 143 -13.68 -6.71 13.71
N GLY A 144 -13.69 -5.37 13.68
CA GLY A 144 -12.90 -4.57 12.74
C GLY A 144 -11.39 -4.85 12.84
N ARG A 145 -10.85 -5.06 14.05
CA ARG A 145 -9.44 -5.46 14.22
C ARG A 145 -9.15 -6.83 13.59
N LYS A 146 -10.04 -7.82 13.76
CA LYS A 146 -9.90 -9.16 13.16
C LYS A 146 -10.00 -9.11 11.63
N LEU A 147 -10.93 -8.32 11.10
CA LEU A 147 -11.09 -8.11 9.67
C LEU A 147 -9.90 -7.37 9.05
N LEU A 148 -9.36 -6.38 9.78
CA LEU A 148 -8.16 -5.65 9.38
C LEU A 148 -6.94 -6.56 9.33
N SER A 149 -6.75 -7.44 10.34
CA SER A 149 -5.65 -8.41 10.32
C SER A 149 -5.79 -9.43 9.20
N ALA A 150 -7.01 -9.77 8.80
CA ALA A 150 -7.25 -10.63 7.64
C ALA A 150 -7.14 -9.90 6.29
N GLY A 151 -6.89 -8.58 6.30
CA GLY A 151 -6.68 -7.80 5.08
C GLY A 151 -7.93 -7.63 4.21
N VAL A 152 -9.14 -7.84 4.75
CA VAL A 152 -10.40 -7.67 4.02
C VAL A 152 -11.02 -6.28 4.18
N VAL A 153 -10.54 -5.51 5.16
CA VAL A 153 -10.90 -4.09 5.35
C VAL A 153 -9.64 -3.27 5.56
N TRP A 154 -9.76 -1.97 5.37
CA TRP A 154 -8.77 -1.00 5.84
C TRP A 154 -9.43 0.08 6.69
N ARG A 155 -8.62 0.81 7.45
CA ARG A 155 -9.08 1.87 8.36
C ARG A 155 -8.38 3.17 8.02
N ARG A 156 -9.16 4.21 7.77
CA ARG A 156 -8.70 5.60 7.65
C ARG A 156 -8.96 6.32 8.97
N LYS A 157 -8.06 7.22 9.36
CA LYS A 157 -8.25 8.08 10.55
C LYS A 157 -8.78 9.42 10.07
N GLU A 158 -10.04 9.72 10.35
CA GLU A 158 -10.70 10.96 10.00
C GLU A 158 -10.93 11.76 11.28
N TRP A 159 -10.05 12.74 11.54
CA TRP A 159 -10.04 13.55 12.77
C TRP A 159 -10.07 12.69 14.05
N ARG A 160 -11.26 12.60 14.69
CA ARG A 160 -11.50 11.90 15.96
C ARG A 160 -12.19 10.55 15.79
N HIS A 161 -12.46 10.15 14.55
CA HIS A 161 -13.17 8.91 14.25
C HIS A 161 -12.36 8.05 13.29
N ASN A 162 -12.54 6.73 13.41
CA ASN A 162 -12.06 5.79 12.42
C ASN A 162 -13.14 5.67 11.34
N ALA A 163 -12.74 5.60 10.07
CA ALA A 163 -13.60 5.29 8.94
C ALA A 163 -13.13 3.97 8.31
N TRP A 164 -14.07 3.10 7.95
CA TRP A 164 -13.79 1.78 7.38
C TRP A 164 -14.17 1.72 5.90
N ASP A 165 -13.31 1.12 5.08
CA ASP A 165 -13.70 0.68 3.74
C ASP A 165 -13.20 -0.75 3.49
N LEU A 166 -13.71 -1.35 2.42
CA LEU A 166 -13.25 -2.65 1.95
C LEU A 166 -11.92 -2.52 1.19
N THR A 167 -11.08 -3.54 1.32
CA THR A 167 -10.00 -3.77 0.35
C THR A 167 -10.58 -4.47 -0.89
N PRO A 168 -9.88 -4.45 -2.05
CA PRO A 168 -10.26 -5.28 -3.20
C PRO A 168 -10.46 -6.76 -2.83
N ARG A 169 -9.62 -7.28 -1.92
CA ARG A 169 -9.75 -8.64 -1.38
C ARG A 169 -11.05 -8.83 -0.59
N GLY A 170 -11.41 -7.90 0.29
CA GLY A 170 -12.67 -7.97 1.03
C GLY A 170 -13.90 -7.97 0.12
N ARG A 171 -13.84 -7.20 -0.97
CA ARG A 171 -14.88 -7.20 -2.01
C ARG A 171 -14.96 -8.56 -2.72
N HIS A 172 -13.84 -9.07 -3.23
CA HIS A 172 -13.79 -10.39 -3.86
C HIS A 172 -14.25 -11.51 -2.92
N TYR A 173 -13.87 -11.43 -1.64
CA TYR A 173 -14.30 -12.37 -0.61
C TYR A 173 -15.83 -12.35 -0.43
N LEU A 174 -16.45 -11.18 -0.40
CA LEU A 174 -17.91 -11.05 -0.31
C LEU A 174 -18.63 -11.57 -1.57
N GLU A 175 -18.07 -11.33 -2.76
CA GLU A 175 -18.61 -11.81 -4.03
C GLU A 175 -18.58 -13.35 -4.09
N THR A 176 -17.43 -13.95 -3.79
CA THR A 176 -17.25 -15.41 -3.84
C THR A 176 -18.00 -16.17 -2.75
N SER A 177 -18.27 -15.53 -1.61
CA SER A 177 -19.12 -16.09 -0.55
C SER A 177 -20.62 -15.91 -0.79
N GLY A 178 -21.03 -15.21 -1.86
CA GLY A 178 -22.44 -14.96 -2.18
C GLY A 178 -23.13 -14.00 -1.20
N LEU A 179 -22.35 -13.25 -0.41
CA LEU A 179 -22.86 -12.31 0.60
C LEU A 179 -23.17 -10.92 0.01
N LEU A 180 -22.67 -10.64 -1.19
CA LEU A 180 -23.15 -9.51 -1.98
C LEU A 180 -24.24 -9.97 -2.95
N PRO A 181 -25.39 -9.29 -3.01
CA PRO A 181 -26.37 -9.58 -4.05
C PRO A 181 -25.74 -9.31 -5.43
N ALA A 182 -25.86 -10.29 -6.33
CA ALA A 182 -25.48 -10.14 -7.73
C ALA A 182 -26.29 -8.98 -8.33
N GLY A 183 -25.66 -7.81 -8.47
CA GLY A 183 -26.32 -6.60 -9.00
C GLY A 183 -25.95 -5.29 -8.31
N ALA A 184 -25.23 -5.27 -7.18
CA ALA A 184 -24.82 -4.02 -6.54
C ALA A 184 -23.74 -3.22 -7.31
N ALA A 185 -23.24 -3.75 -8.44
CA ALA A 185 -22.30 -3.06 -9.33
C ALA A 185 -22.99 -2.13 -10.35
N ASP A 186 -24.30 -2.26 -10.57
CA ASP A 186 -25.04 -1.53 -11.61
C ASP A 186 -25.82 -0.31 -11.11
N GLU A 187 -25.83 0.00 -9.80
CA GLU A 187 -26.48 1.20 -9.25
C GLU A 187 -25.50 2.33 -8.87
N ALA A 188 -24.28 2.32 -9.41
CA ALA A 188 -23.52 3.55 -9.59
C ALA A 188 -23.89 4.17 -10.94
N GLY A 189 -25.14 4.65 -11.05
CA GLY A 189 -25.59 5.42 -12.20
C GLY A 189 -24.68 6.63 -12.47
N PRO A 190 -24.65 7.12 -13.72
CA PRO A 190 -23.77 8.23 -14.09
C PRO A 190 -24.06 9.43 -13.18
N LEU A 191 -23.00 10.06 -12.67
CA LEU A 191 -23.15 11.38 -12.07
C LEU A 191 -23.66 12.32 -13.17
N ASP A 192 -24.97 12.59 -13.14
CA ASP A 192 -25.63 13.62 -13.92
C ASP A 192 -24.97 14.97 -13.61
N GLY A 193 -24.04 15.37 -14.46
CA GLY A 193 -23.50 16.71 -14.53
C GLY A 193 -24.47 17.62 -15.26
N GLU A 194 -25.60 17.94 -14.62
CA GLU A 194 -26.48 19.00 -15.09
C GLU A 194 -25.78 20.36 -14.98
N ALA A 195 -25.59 20.95 -16.17
CA ALA A 195 -25.46 22.36 -16.49
C ALA A 195 -25.57 23.39 -15.35
N VAL A 196 -24.44 23.97 -14.95
CA VAL A 196 -24.42 25.31 -14.36
C VAL A 196 -24.10 26.32 -15.45
N GLY A 197 -25.10 27.17 -15.72
CA GLY A 197 -25.15 28.08 -16.84
C GLY A 197 -24.12 29.21 -16.82
N ARG A 198 -23.88 29.72 -18.04
CA ARG A 198 -23.35 31.06 -18.32
C ARG A 198 -24.03 32.11 -17.45
N ARG A 199 -23.24 32.90 -16.71
CA ARG A 199 -23.47 34.34 -16.53
C ARG A 199 -22.18 35.06 -16.08
N SER A 200 -21.65 35.82 -17.03
CA SER A 200 -21.09 37.17 -16.91
C SER A 200 -19.97 37.44 -15.89
N GLU A 201 -18.76 37.62 -16.44
CA GLU A 201 -17.62 38.34 -15.85
C GLU A 201 -17.98 39.79 -15.47
N PRO A 202 -17.37 40.31 -14.39
CA PRO A 202 -16.98 41.71 -14.31
C PRO A 202 -15.44 41.87 -14.40
N ALA A 203 -15.06 42.95 -15.09
CA ALA A 203 -13.74 43.30 -15.57
C ALA A 203 -12.67 43.50 -14.47
N ARG A 204 -11.43 43.07 -14.79
CA ARG A 204 -10.19 43.44 -14.08
C ARG A 204 -9.79 44.89 -14.41
N PRO A 205 -9.38 45.72 -13.43
CA PRO A 205 -8.59 46.92 -13.68
C PRO A 205 -7.11 46.57 -13.87
N ALA A 206 -6.46 47.37 -14.72
CA ALA A 206 -5.08 47.25 -15.17
C ALA A 206 -4.04 47.41 -14.04
N GLU A 207 -3.02 46.55 -14.05
CA GLU A 207 -1.81 46.70 -13.25
C GLU A 207 -0.79 47.56 -14.00
N THR A 208 -0.46 48.69 -13.37
CA THR A 208 0.43 49.73 -13.85
C THR A 208 1.89 49.29 -13.73
N VAL A 209 2.62 49.54 -14.81
CA VAL A 209 4.08 49.47 -14.95
C VAL A 209 4.79 50.39 -13.95
N THR A 210 5.83 49.89 -13.27
CA THR A 210 6.94 50.72 -12.82
C THR A 210 8.27 49.99 -13.00
N ARG A 211 9.20 50.65 -13.72
CA ARG A 211 10.54 50.20 -14.08
C ARG A 211 11.59 50.47 -12.99
N SER A 212 12.65 49.65 -13.05
CA SER A 212 14.10 49.96 -12.92
C SER A 212 14.75 50.21 -11.55
N PRO A 213 16.10 50.10 -11.42
CA PRO A 213 17.12 49.50 -12.32
C PRO A 213 18.20 48.62 -11.63
N ASP A 214 19.06 47.98 -12.45
CA ASP A 214 20.50 47.66 -12.30
C ASP A 214 21.06 47.23 -10.92
N GLY A 215 21.81 46.14 -10.74
CA GLY A 215 22.80 45.48 -11.59
C GLY A 215 24.01 45.18 -10.69
N VAL A 216 24.29 43.91 -10.39
CA VAL A 216 25.46 43.51 -9.59
C VAL A 216 26.32 42.52 -10.39
N PRO A 217 27.62 42.80 -10.61
CA PRO A 217 28.46 42.08 -11.55
C PRO A 217 29.11 40.81 -10.98
N ARG A 218 29.59 39.97 -11.91
CA ARG A 218 30.27 38.69 -11.75
C ARG A 218 31.69 38.78 -11.14
N SER A 219 32.10 37.65 -10.59
CA SER A 219 33.35 37.28 -9.91
C SER A 219 34.68 37.55 -10.63
N ALA A 220 35.77 37.63 -9.86
CA ALA A 220 37.15 37.36 -10.29
C ALA A 220 37.95 36.61 -9.19
N PRO A 221 39.00 35.83 -9.54
CA PRO A 221 39.71 34.91 -8.63
C PRO A 221 40.93 35.57 -7.96
N ALA A 222 41.37 35.00 -6.83
CA ALA A 222 42.62 35.37 -6.18
C ALA A 222 43.78 34.47 -6.66
N GLN A 223 44.83 35.09 -7.20
CA GLN A 223 46.20 34.59 -7.24
C GLN A 223 47.07 35.60 -6.50
N GLY A 224 48.01 35.13 -5.69
CA GLY A 224 48.99 35.93 -4.96
C GLY A 224 49.10 35.51 -3.50
#